data_AF-A0A538SJV3-F1
#
_entry.id   AF-A0A538SJV3-F1
#
_cell.length_a   1.000
_cell.length_b   1.000
_cell.length_c   1.000
_cell.angle_alpha   90.00
_cell.angle_beta   90.00
_cell.angle_gamma   90.00
#
_symmetry.space_group_name_H-M   'P 1'
#
loop_
_entity.id
_entity.type
_entity.pdbx_description
1 polymer ?
#
loop_
_entity_poly.entity_id
_entity_poly.type
_entity_poly.pdbx_seq_one_letter_code
_entity_poly.pdbx_strand_id
1 'polypeptide(L)' 'MEGARRDRRVLVDQSSMDDAGVFAHGRGEALVQTVDFFTPVVDDPYDFGQIAAANALSDVYAMGGRPLTAL' A
#
# COMPACT_ATOMS: atom_id res chain seq x y z
N MET A 1 -24.46 -11.71 0.25
CA MET A 1 -23.29 -12.15 1.04
C MET A 1 -23.33 -11.35 2.32
N GLU A 2 -23.64 -12.03 3.41
CA GLU A 2 -24.05 -11.46 4.69
C GLU A 2 -22.91 -10.69 5.36
N GLY A 3 -23.23 -9.54 5.97
CA GLY A 3 -22.30 -8.51 6.39
C GLY A 3 -21.18 -9.02 7.30
N ALA A 4 -19.99 -9.19 6.73
CA ALA A 4 -18.77 -9.31 7.50
C ALA A 4 -18.62 -8.03 8.33
N ARG A 5 -18.69 -8.17 9.65
CA ARG A 5 -18.49 -7.05 10.57
C ARG A 5 -17.09 -6.48 10.32
N ARG A 6 -17.01 -5.29 9.71
CA ARG A 6 -15.73 -4.63 9.37
C ARG A 6 -14.91 -4.47 10.65
N ASP A 7 -13.71 -5.05 10.69
CA ASP A 7 -12.83 -4.94 11.84
C ASP A 7 -12.52 -3.45 12.09
N ARG A 8 -12.77 -2.97 13.32
CA ARG A 8 -12.56 -1.57 13.71
C ARG A 8 -11.10 -1.13 13.58
N ARG A 9 -10.17 -2.07 13.47
CA ARG A 9 -8.75 -1.80 13.23
C ARG A 9 -8.46 -1.46 11.77
N VAL A 10 -9.36 -1.75 10.83
CA VAL A 10 -9.23 -1.31 9.44
C VAL A 10 -9.64 0.15 9.36
N LEU A 11 -8.66 1.04 9.31
CA LEU A 11 -8.86 2.49 9.27
C LEU A 11 -9.22 2.94 7.85
N VAL A 12 -8.53 2.38 6.86
CA VAL A 12 -8.71 2.64 5.42
C VAL A 12 -8.80 1.29 4.71
N ASP A 13 -9.80 1.11 3.84
CA ASP A 13 -9.96 -0.09 3.01
C ASP A 13 -10.28 0.30 1.55
N GLN A 14 -10.47 -0.70 0.69
CA GLN A 14 -10.81 -0.50 -0.72
C GLN A 14 -12.03 0.40 -1.01
N SER A 15 -12.97 0.56 -0.05
CA SER A 15 -14.15 1.41 -0.25
C SER A 15 -13.85 2.90 -0.12
N SER A 16 -12.67 3.26 0.41
CA SER A 16 -12.21 4.64 0.49
C SER A 16 -11.58 5.15 -0.82
N MET A 17 -11.21 4.26 -1.74
CA MET A 17 -10.44 4.58 -2.96
C MET A 17 -9.12 5.33 -2.66
N ASP A 18 -8.56 5.17 -1.46
CA ASP A 18 -7.24 5.69 -1.09
C ASP A 18 -6.11 4.81 -1.65
N ASP A 19 -4.91 5.38 -1.73
CA ASP A 19 -3.72 4.77 -2.35
C ASP A 19 -3.16 3.55 -1.58
N ALA A 20 -3.53 3.36 -0.30
CA ALA A 20 -3.08 2.21 0.49
C ALA A 20 -4.07 1.79 1.58
N GLY A 21 -4.00 0.53 1.99
CA GLY A 21 -4.72 0.03 3.16
C GLY A 21 -4.05 0.47 4.46
N VAL A 22 -4.84 0.88 5.45
CA VAL A 22 -4.32 1.30 6.76
C VAL A 22 -4.96 0.49 7.88
N PHE A 23 -4.13 -0.12 8.71
CA PHE A 23 -4.54 -0.99 9.82
C PHE A 23 -3.94 -0.53 11.16
N ALA A 24 -4.79 -0.33 12.17
CA ALA A 24 -4.35 0.03 13.51
C ALA A 24 -3.57 -1.12 14.17
N HIS A 25 -2.32 -0.88 14.53
CA HIS A 25 -1.42 -1.86 15.14
C HIS A 25 -1.30 -1.70 16.67
N GLY A 26 -2.07 -0.77 17.25
CA GLY A 26 -2.08 -0.49 18.69
C GLY A 26 -1.08 0.59 19.08
N ARG A 27 -1.13 1.06 20.33
CA ARG A 27 -0.24 2.12 20.88
C ARG A 27 -0.24 3.45 20.08
N GLY A 28 -1.29 3.71 19.30
CA GLY A 28 -1.37 4.88 18.44
C GLY A 28 -0.63 4.73 17.10
N GLU A 29 -0.11 3.54 16.78
CA GLU A 29 0.56 3.23 15.53
C GLU A 29 -0.39 2.54 14.54
N ALA A 30 -0.13 2.73 13.25
CA ALA A 30 -0.84 2.09 12.16
C ALA A 30 0.16 1.55 11.12
N LEU A 31 -0.19 0.40 10.53
CA LEU A 31 0.49 -0.17 9.38
C LEU A 31 -0.16 0.39 8.11
N VAL A 32 0.66 0.94 7.23
CA VAL A 32 0.28 1.31 5.87
C VAL A 32 0.81 0.23 4.94
N GLN A 33 -0.06 -0.35 4.12
CA GLN A 33 0.28 -1.42 3.19
C GLN A 33 -0.35 -1.15 1.83
N THR A 34 0.48 -1.23 0.79
CA THR A 34 0.08 -1.17 -0.62
C THR A 34 0.70 -2.34 -1.39
N VAL A 35 0.12 -2.67 -2.53
CA VAL A 35 0.63 -3.67 -3.48
C VAL A 35 0.34 -3.15 -4.88
N ASP A 36 1.41 -2.95 -5.65
CA ASP A 36 1.33 -2.52 -7.04
C ASP A 36 2.12 -3.44 -7.97
N PHE A 37 1.59 -3.63 -9.16
CA PHE A 37 2.29 -4.29 -10.25
C PHE A 37 1.72 -3.84 -11.59
N PHE A 38 2.59 -3.81 -12.61
CA PHE A 38 2.20 -3.47 -13.96
C PHE A 38 3.15 -4.11 -14.97
N THR A 39 2.74 -4.14 -16.24
CA THR A 39 3.57 -4.64 -17.34
C THR A 39 4.76 -3.71 -17.60
N PRO A 40 5.90 -4.21 -18.13
CA PRO A 40 7.06 -3.37 -18.43
C PRO A 40 6.70 -2.12 -19.25
N VAL A 41 7.18 -0.96 -18.78
CA VAL A 41 6.98 0.36 -19.43
C VAL A 41 8.25 0.89 -20.10
N VAL A 42 9.39 0.25 -19.84
CA VAL A 42 10.70 0.54 -20.44
C VAL A 42 11.40 -0.78 -20.78
N ASP A 43 12.37 -0.71 -21.69
CA ASP A 43 13.04 -1.88 -22.25
C ASP A 43 14.07 -2.51 -21.29
N ASP A 44 14.76 -1.68 -20.49
CA ASP A 44 15.74 -2.18 -19.54
C ASP A 44 15.03 -2.76 -18.30
N PRO A 45 15.26 -4.05 -17.97
CA PRO A 45 14.56 -4.71 -16.87
C PRO A 45 14.98 -4.19 -15.49
N TYR A 46 16.20 -3.67 -15.34
CA TYR A 46 16.65 -3.09 -14.08
C TYR A 46 15.97 -1.75 -13.85
N ASP A 47 15.93 -0.88 -14.86
CA ASP A 47 15.21 0.40 -14.81
C ASP A 47 13.72 0.19 -14.57
N PHE A 48 13.10 -0.79 -15.25
CA PHE A 48 11.72 -1.18 -14.98
C PHE A 48 11.52 -1.57 -13.51
N GLY A 49 12.41 -2.39 -12.95
CA GLY A 49 12.36 -2.76 -11.53
C GLY A 49 12.46 -1.56 -10.59
N GLN A 50 13.34 -0.60 -10.89
CA GLN A 50 13.44 0.64 -10.12
C GLN A 50 12.16 1.48 -10.18
N ILE A 51 11.56 1.61 -11.37
CA ILE A 51 10.31 2.35 -11.57
C ILE A 51 9.16 1.67 -10.81
N ALA A 52 9.03 0.34 -10.93
CA ALA A 52 7.99 -0.43 -10.24
C ALA A 52 8.13 -0.33 -8.71
N ALA A 53 9.34 -0.47 -8.17
CA ALA A 53 9.59 -0.32 -6.74
C ALA A 53 9.30 1.11 -6.26
N ALA A 54 9.69 2.13 -7.03
CA ALA A 54 9.39 3.52 -6.69
C ALA A 54 7.88 3.79 -6.68
N ASN A 55 7.13 3.26 -7.66
CA ASN A 55 5.67 3.38 -7.72
C ASN A 55 5.02 2.74 -6.48
N ALA A 56 5.33 1.47 -6.20
CA ALA A 56 4.76 0.75 -5.07
C ALA A 56 5.10 1.40 -3.71
N LEU A 57 6.27 2.04 -3.57
CA LEU A 57 6.63 2.75 -2.35
C LEU A 57 5.94 4.13 -2.25
N SER A 58 5.50 4.70 -3.37
CA SER A 58 4.95 6.06 -3.41
C SER A 58 3.65 6.20 -2.63
N ASP A 59 2.77 5.18 -2.62
CA ASP A 59 1.52 5.24 -1.84
C ASP A 59 1.79 5.30 -0.33
N VAL A 60 2.81 4.59 0.15
CA VAL A 60 3.20 4.65 1.57
C VAL A 60 3.61 6.07 1.93
N TYR A 61 4.36 6.75 1.07
CA TYR A 61 4.73 8.15 1.27
C TYR A 61 3.51 9.09 1.13
N ALA A 62 2.61 8.84 0.19
CA ALA A 62 1.39 9.63 -0.01
C ALA A 62 0.48 9.61 1.23
N MET A 63 0.42 8.47 1.91
CA MET A 63 -0.28 8.32 3.20
C MET A 63 0.49 8.87 4.41
N GLY A 64 1.65 9.50 4.20
CA GLY A 64 2.51 10.04 5.26
C GLY A 64 3.25 8.97 6.07
N GLY A 65 3.30 7.74 5.56
CA GLY A 65 4.01 6.61 6.16
C GLY A 65 5.51 6.63 5.86
N ARG A 66 6.23 5.77 6.58
CA ARG A 66 7.64 5.46 6.32
C ARG A 66 7.76 3.99 5.92
N PRO A 67 8.26 3.66 4.71
CA PRO A 67 8.48 2.27 4.33
C PRO A 67 9.41 1.56 5.32
N LEU A 68 9.00 0.38 5.77
CA LEU A 68 9.77 -0.46 6.71
C LEU A 68 10.32 -1.71 6.03
N THR A 69 9.54 -2.28 5.11
CA THR A 69 9.83 -3.54 4.41
C THR A 69 9.25 -3.49 3.01
N ALA A 70 9.78 -4.31 2.11
CA ALA A 70 9.23 -4.59 0.78
C ALA A 70 9.39 -6.10 0.49
N LEU A 71 8.57 -6.64 -0.41
CA LEU A 71 8.56 -8.04 -0.85
C LEU A 71 8.65 -8.12 -2.38
#